data_AF-A0A2R6IBA7-F1
#
_entry.id   AF-A0A2R6IBA7-F1
#
_cell.length_a   1.000
_cell.length_b   1.000
_cell.length_c   1.000
_cell.angle_alpha   90.00
_cell.angle_beta   90.00
_cell.angle_gamma   90.00
#
_symmetry.space_group_name_H-M   'P 1'
#
loop_
_entity.id
_entity.type
_entity.pdbx_description
1 polymer ?
#
loop_
_entity_poly.entity_id
_entity_poly.type
_entity_poly.pdbx_seq_one_letter_code
_entity_poly.pdbx_strand_id
1 'polypeptide(L)'
;MLGASADGVGAETAPEHFVETDGTEFVVDGDPYYFNGTNNYVLSGNYTGREYVSKRMADYERVGLTLVRTWAFCSGEDGGDCEQPSPREYNEAAFRQLDYIIKEAGEHGIRLVMPFTNYWGDYGGMDQYVEWSSTAESREDFYDDDEAQAIFKDYIEYVLERENHFTGVTYKNDPTIAMWELANEPRAKYRSDGLSVLQAWMEDVSAHIKSIDSNHLVCSGMEGFYDQPNNDDYPDNWRFDGSHGTRFIDNHEISDIDVCSLHLYPKHWGQSKSQALAWIQTHVDDAHQTVGKPVYLGEFGWQATDQSTREERVNVYTDWYDEFGSRDGNAASVWQYLGTSNATSEFAIHQDDDAADVIMDFSKTQKDKTAGTTNDAPSPAFTLGDPTPSAGAPVEFDADATVEWDGQVTSYEWSFGDGATATGETVTHTFDSDGEYTVSLTVTDDDGATASTSRTTTVTPSDTERFTDELADGSKFANDPSLYYKSKEFVHADGSEDT
;
A
#
# COMPACT_ATOMS: atom_id res chain seq x y z
N MET A 1 -17.86 -13.11 33.28
CA MET A 1 -16.68 -12.59 34.01
C MET A 1 -15.50 -13.45 33.61
N LEU A 2 -14.31 -12.86 33.46
CA LEU A 2 -13.24 -13.17 32.48
C LEU A 2 -13.54 -12.41 31.17
N GLY A 3 -13.11 -11.16 30.94
CA GLY A 3 -12.05 -10.38 31.57
C GLY A 3 -10.73 -10.51 30.80
N ALA A 4 -10.75 -10.33 29.48
CA ALA A 4 -9.55 -10.04 28.72
C ALA A 4 -9.13 -8.61 29.06
N SER A 5 -7.96 -8.47 29.69
CA SER A 5 -7.28 -7.19 29.82
C SER A 5 -6.91 -6.72 28.43
N ALA A 6 -7.39 -5.53 28.06
CA ALA A 6 -6.69 -4.71 27.10
C ALA A 6 -5.37 -4.33 27.77
N ASP A 7 -4.32 -5.11 27.50
CA ASP A 7 -2.97 -4.64 27.73
C ASP A 7 -2.78 -3.50 26.72
N GLY A 8 -2.92 -2.28 27.22
CA GLY A 8 -2.65 -1.08 26.46
C GLY A 8 -1.22 -1.13 25.95
N VAL A 9 -1.07 -0.98 24.64
CA VAL A 9 0.19 -0.63 24.00
C VAL A 9 0.77 0.55 24.80
N GLY A 10 1.97 0.38 25.34
CA GLY A 10 2.63 1.43 26.09
C GLY A 10 2.78 2.66 25.19
N ALA A 11 2.42 3.84 25.71
CA ALA A 11 2.57 5.10 24.99
C ALA A 11 3.96 5.19 24.37
N GLU A 12 4.04 5.28 23.05
CA GLU A 12 5.31 5.52 22.38
C GLU A 12 5.80 6.91 22.77
N THR A 13 7.07 6.99 23.17
CA THR A 13 7.70 8.28 23.52
C THR A 13 7.88 9.11 22.27
N ALA A 14 7.88 10.44 22.41
CA ALA A 14 8.09 11.34 21.28
C ALA A 14 9.34 10.98 20.48
N PRO A 15 9.30 11.02 19.13
CA PRO A 15 10.47 10.75 18.31
C PRO A 15 11.63 11.63 18.76
N GLU A 16 12.79 11.05 19.03
CA GLU A 16 14.00 11.80 19.44
C GLU A 16 14.98 12.02 18.28
N HIS A 17 14.82 11.25 17.19
CA HIS A 17 15.76 11.15 16.08
C HIS A 17 15.06 11.36 14.73
N PHE A 18 15.71 12.01 13.78
CA PHE A 18 15.16 12.26 12.44
C PHE A 18 15.05 10.96 11.62
N VAL A 19 14.12 10.94 10.67
CA VAL A 19 14.10 9.92 9.63
C VAL A 19 15.15 10.29 8.59
N GLU A 20 16.00 9.34 8.23
CA GLU A 20 17.00 9.47 7.19
C GLU A 20 16.75 8.41 6.10
N THR A 21 17.59 8.40 5.05
CA THR A 21 17.58 7.35 4.03
C THR A 21 18.94 6.65 3.97
N ASP A 22 18.91 5.33 3.79
CA ASP A 22 20.09 4.53 3.42
C ASP A 22 19.75 3.68 2.20
N GLY A 23 20.22 4.13 1.03
CA GLY A 23 19.82 3.55 -0.25
C GLY A 23 18.31 3.62 -0.45
N THR A 24 17.67 2.46 -0.50
CA THR A 24 16.22 2.31 -0.73
C THR A 24 15.40 2.25 0.55
N GLU A 25 16.02 2.34 1.73
CA GLU A 25 15.33 2.25 3.01
C GLU A 25 15.21 3.60 3.71
N PHE A 26 14.11 3.79 4.45
CA PHE A 26 14.09 4.75 5.54
C PHE A 26 14.84 4.17 6.74
N VAL A 27 15.58 5.01 7.45
CA VAL A 27 16.28 4.61 8.67
C VAL A 27 16.08 5.62 9.79
N VAL A 28 16.10 5.13 11.03
CA VAL A 28 16.16 5.94 12.25
C VAL A 28 17.29 5.37 13.10
N ASP A 29 18.27 6.22 13.45
CA ASP A 29 19.51 5.79 14.13
C ASP A 29 20.31 4.69 13.40
N GLY A 30 20.13 4.60 12.08
CA GLY A 30 20.78 3.61 11.22
C GLY A 30 20.05 2.26 11.13
N ASP A 31 18.94 2.08 11.84
CA ASP A 31 18.09 0.89 11.74
C ASP A 31 16.93 1.15 10.75
N PRO A 32 16.55 0.16 9.90
CA PRO A 32 15.41 0.28 9.00
C PRO A 32 14.12 0.65 9.72
N TYR A 33 13.34 1.54 9.12
CA TYR A 33 12.10 2.03 9.71
C TYR A 33 11.00 2.06 8.66
N TYR A 34 9.88 1.38 8.91
CA TYR A 34 8.79 1.29 7.96
C TYR A 34 7.51 1.93 8.50
N PHE A 35 6.76 2.58 7.62
CA PHE A 35 5.56 3.31 8.00
C PHE A 35 4.29 2.69 7.41
N ASN A 36 3.28 2.55 8.26
CA ASN A 36 1.90 2.59 7.80
C ASN A 36 1.25 3.87 8.31
N GLY A 37 0.50 4.53 7.44
CA GLY A 37 -0.01 5.86 7.68
C GLY A 37 -1.39 6.13 7.14
N THR A 38 -1.85 7.35 7.38
CA THR A 38 -3.09 7.85 6.80
C THR A 38 -3.00 9.33 6.47
N ASN A 39 -3.93 9.80 5.63
CA ASN A 39 -4.11 11.21 5.34
C ASN A 39 -5.19 11.81 6.24
N ASN A 40 -4.99 13.03 6.73
CA ASN A 40 -6.05 13.82 7.33
C ASN A 40 -5.78 15.31 7.12
N TYR A 41 -6.28 15.83 6.00
CA TYR A 41 -6.11 17.23 5.64
C TYR A 41 -6.92 18.21 6.51
N VAL A 42 -7.95 17.73 7.23
CA VAL A 42 -8.78 18.62 8.04
C VAL A 42 -8.14 18.97 9.38
N LEU A 43 -7.06 18.30 9.81
CA LEU A 43 -6.40 18.59 11.09
C LEU A 43 -5.95 20.05 11.19
N SER A 44 -5.37 20.60 10.12
CA SER A 44 -4.93 21.99 10.02
C SER A 44 -6.07 22.98 9.79
N GLY A 45 -7.26 22.49 9.43
CA GLY A 45 -8.45 23.32 9.28
C GLY A 45 -8.83 24.06 10.57
N ASN A 46 -9.08 25.37 10.46
CA ASN A 46 -9.36 26.27 11.59
C ASN A 46 -10.55 25.87 12.48
N TYR A 47 -11.50 25.10 11.94
CA TYR A 47 -12.72 24.71 12.66
C TYR A 47 -12.63 23.34 13.35
N THR A 48 -11.54 22.59 13.12
CA THR A 48 -11.39 21.22 13.59
C THR A 48 -11.15 21.16 15.10
N GLY A 49 -10.34 22.10 15.60
CA GLY A 49 -10.07 22.26 17.02
C GLY A 49 -9.19 21.15 17.62
N ARG A 50 -8.57 21.47 18.77
CA ARG A 50 -7.57 20.60 19.42
C ARG A 50 -8.12 19.26 19.91
N GLU A 51 -9.36 19.23 20.38
CA GLU A 51 -10.00 17.99 20.83
C GLU A 51 -10.13 16.97 19.69
N TYR A 52 -10.43 17.42 18.48
CA TYR A 52 -10.47 16.55 17.32
C TYR A 52 -9.08 15.99 17.01
N VAL A 53 -8.03 16.84 17.01
CA VAL A 53 -6.64 16.42 16.78
C VAL A 53 -6.22 15.34 17.79
N SER A 54 -6.39 15.59 19.10
CA SER A 54 -6.08 14.61 20.15
C SER A 54 -6.81 13.29 19.93
N LYS A 55 -8.10 13.36 19.60
CA LYS A 55 -8.90 12.18 19.34
C LYS A 55 -8.48 11.44 18.07
N ARG A 56 -7.98 12.14 17.04
CA ARG A 56 -7.43 11.51 15.83
C ARG A 56 -6.11 10.81 16.12
N MET A 57 -5.17 11.46 16.80
CA MET A 57 -3.89 10.83 17.15
C MET A 57 -4.09 9.57 18.00
N ALA A 58 -4.98 9.61 18.99
CA ALA A 58 -5.35 8.43 19.77
C ALA A 58 -6.06 7.33 18.94
N ASP A 59 -6.84 7.70 17.91
CA ASP A 59 -7.42 6.73 17.00
C ASP A 59 -6.35 6.06 16.11
N TYR A 60 -5.34 6.82 15.68
CA TYR A 60 -4.23 6.35 14.84
C TYR A 60 -3.28 5.43 15.60
N GLU A 61 -2.88 5.82 16.80
CA GLU A 61 -2.09 4.98 17.71
C GLU A 61 -2.78 3.63 17.96
N ARG A 62 -4.11 3.63 18.16
CA ARG A 62 -4.88 2.40 18.42
C ARG A 62 -4.79 1.37 17.30
N VAL A 63 -4.69 1.81 16.05
CA VAL A 63 -4.56 0.92 14.87
C VAL A 63 -3.11 0.79 14.39
N GLY A 64 -2.14 1.24 15.19
CA GLY A 64 -0.72 1.11 14.90
C GLY A 64 -0.20 2.00 13.77
N LEU A 65 -0.94 3.03 13.37
CA LEU A 65 -0.46 3.98 12.36
C LEU A 65 0.63 4.88 12.97
N THR A 66 1.79 4.92 12.32
CA THR A 66 2.98 5.68 12.76
C THR A 66 3.27 6.89 11.90
N LEU A 67 2.49 7.12 10.84
CA LEU A 67 2.62 8.26 9.92
C LEU A 67 1.28 8.93 9.64
N VAL A 68 1.25 10.26 9.70
CA VAL A 68 0.08 11.05 9.30
C VAL A 68 0.50 12.11 8.30
N ARG A 69 -0.11 12.08 7.12
CA ARG A 69 0.03 13.13 6.10
C ARG A 69 -1.07 14.18 6.28
N THR A 70 -0.68 15.44 6.49
CA THR A 70 -1.61 16.55 6.77
C THR A 70 -1.06 17.88 6.26
N TRP A 71 -1.93 18.84 5.94
CA TRP A 71 -1.54 20.03 5.19
C TRP A 71 -0.89 21.07 6.10
N ALA A 72 0.33 21.49 5.76
CA ALA A 72 0.96 22.65 6.37
C ALA A 72 0.68 23.91 5.53
N PHE A 73 -0.53 24.02 4.96
CA PHE A 73 -0.95 25.17 4.16
C PHE A 73 -2.44 25.47 4.27
N CYS A 74 -2.73 26.76 4.19
CA CYS A 74 -3.98 27.37 3.77
C CYS A 74 -3.58 28.75 3.26
N SER A 75 -3.91 29.07 2.02
CA SER A 75 -3.52 30.32 1.39
C SER A 75 -4.77 31.13 1.02
N GLY A 76 -4.82 32.39 1.44
CA GLY A 76 -5.86 33.34 1.02
C GLY A 76 -7.15 33.34 1.83
N GLU A 77 -8.26 33.70 1.15
CA GLU A 77 -9.56 33.93 1.78
C GLU A 77 -10.45 32.68 1.75
N ASP A 78 -10.18 31.75 2.66
CA ASP A 78 -11.21 30.85 3.20
C ASP A 78 -11.66 31.39 4.59
N GLY A 79 -12.05 32.67 4.62
CA GLY A 79 -12.58 33.35 5.81
C GLY A 79 -11.58 34.12 6.68
N GLY A 80 -10.35 34.36 6.22
CA GLY A 80 -9.33 35.13 6.96
C GLY A 80 -8.63 34.36 8.08
N ASP A 81 -8.97 33.10 8.27
CA ASP A 81 -8.39 32.24 9.29
C ASP A 81 -7.23 31.37 8.76
N CYS A 82 -6.94 31.34 7.45
CA CYS A 82 -5.82 30.56 6.88
C CYS A 82 -4.44 30.88 7.49
N GLU A 83 -3.51 29.92 7.46
CA GLU A 83 -2.10 30.10 7.83
C GLU A 83 -1.46 31.30 7.13
N GLN A 84 -1.71 31.46 5.83
CA GLN A 84 -1.25 32.60 5.04
C GLN A 84 -2.42 33.35 4.40
N PRO A 85 -3.05 34.33 5.09
CA PRO A 85 -4.19 35.06 4.54
C PRO A 85 -3.81 36.01 3.40
N SER A 86 -2.57 36.48 3.33
CA SER A 86 -2.08 37.38 2.28
C SER A 86 -0.56 37.24 2.09
N PRO A 87 0.05 37.80 1.02
CA PRO A 87 1.48 37.68 0.77
C PRO A 87 2.32 38.15 1.97
N ARG A 88 3.14 37.23 2.51
CA ARG A 88 4.04 37.47 3.65
C ARG A 88 3.34 37.90 4.95
N GLU A 89 2.04 37.64 5.07
CA GLU A 89 1.31 37.77 6.33
C GLU A 89 0.91 36.38 6.81
N TYR A 90 1.09 36.12 8.10
CA TYR A 90 0.91 34.79 8.69
C TYR A 90 -0.03 34.85 9.89
N ASN A 91 -1.02 33.96 9.93
CA ASN A 91 -2.02 33.91 10.99
C ASN A 91 -1.53 33.06 12.17
N GLU A 92 -1.18 33.72 13.27
CA GLU A 92 -0.68 33.05 14.48
C GLU A 92 -1.70 32.08 15.11
N ALA A 93 -3.01 32.30 14.96
CA ALA A 93 -4.02 31.38 15.50
C ALA A 93 -4.05 30.07 14.71
N ALA A 94 -3.99 30.15 13.38
CA ALA A 94 -3.90 28.98 12.49
C ALA A 94 -2.60 28.21 12.73
N PHE A 95 -1.48 28.92 12.81
CA PHE A 95 -0.20 28.28 13.10
C PHE A 95 -0.13 27.63 14.49
N ARG A 96 -0.87 28.13 15.49
CA ARG A 96 -1.02 27.43 16.78
C ARG A 96 -1.82 26.13 16.69
N GLN A 97 -2.64 25.95 15.67
CA GLN A 97 -3.28 24.67 15.38
C GLN A 97 -2.23 23.71 14.82
N LEU A 98 -1.41 24.15 13.86
CA LEU A 98 -0.31 23.35 13.31
C LEU A 98 0.72 22.96 14.39
N ASP A 99 1.08 23.89 15.28
CA ASP A 99 1.95 23.62 16.44
C ASP A 99 1.39 22.47 17.30
N TYR A 100 0.07 22.48 17.51
CA TYR A 100 -0.61 21.48 18.33
C TYR A 100 -0.64 20.12 17.64
N ILE A 101 -0.81 20.07 16.32
CA ILE A 101 -0.75 18.84 15.54
C ILE A 101 0.61 18.18 15.68
N ILE A 102 1.71 18.95 15.50
CA ILE A 102 3.08 18.45 15.64
C ILE A 102 3.31 17.96 17.08
N LYS A 103 2.96 18.78 18.07
CA LYS A 103 3.09 18.40 19.48
C LYS A 103 2.34 17.10 19.81
N GLU A 104 1.11 16.97 19.31
CA GLU A 104 0.26 15.82 19.62
C GLU A 104 0.71 14.56 18.88
N ALA A 105 1.09 14.67 17.61
CA ALA A 105 1.67 13.56 16.86
C ALA A 105 2.89 13.00 17.60
N GLY A 106 3.79 13.88 18.04
CA GLY A 106 4.97 13.51 18.81
C GLY A 106 4.61 12.77 20.09
N GLU A 107 3.66 13.26 20.90
CA GLU A 107 3.23 12.55 22.12
C GLU A 107 2.64 11.15 21.90
N HIS A 108 2.25 10.81 20.67
CA HIS A 108 1.72 9.51 20.27
C HIS A 108 2.73 8.66 19.46
N GLY A 109 3.99 9.08 19.33
CA GLY A 109 4.99 8.40 18.51
C GLY A 109 4.72 8.47 17.00
N ILE A 110 3.79 9.33 16.57
CA ILE A 110 3.38 9.46 15.17
C ILE A 110 4.25 10.53 14.50
N ARG A 111 4.74 10.21 13.30
CA ARG A 111 5.45 11.17 12.45
C ARG A 111 4.55 11.85 11.43
N LEU A 112 4.99 13.00 10.91
CA LEU A 112 4.22 13.82 9.98
C LEU A 112 4.84 13.95 8.58
N VAL A 113 3.99 13.90 7.56
CA VAL A 113 4.28 14.37 6.19
C VAL A 113 3.49 15.63 5.92
N MET A 114 4.18 16.70 5.51
CA MET A 114 3.56 18.03 5.40
C MET A 114 3.85 18.71 4.06
N PRO A 115 2.88 18.72 3.12
CA PRO A 115 2.97 19.56 1.93
C PRO A 115 2.89 21.05 2.26
N PHE A 116 3.61 21.85 1.49
CA PHE A 116 3.64 23.33 1.60
C PHE A 116 2.58 24.05 0.78
N THR A 117 1.99 23.38 -0.22
CA THR A 117 0.90 23.95 -1.04
C THR A 117 0.11 22.84 -1.74
N ASN A 118 -0.90 23.23 -2.49
CA ASN A 118 -1.78 22.35 -3.26
C ASN A 118 -1.75 22.71 -4.74
N TYR A 119 -1.70 21.72 -5.62
CA TYR A 119 -2.01 21.97 -7.03
C TYR A 119 -3.49 22.35 -7.24
N TRP A 120 -4.38 21.79 -6.41
CA TRP A 120 -5.81 22.10 -6.47
C TRP A 120 -6.15 23.39 -5.72
N GLY A 121 -7.35 23.93 -5.96
CA GLY A 121 -7.81 25.17 -5.33
C GLY A 121 -8.30 25.02 -3.89
N ASP A 122 -8.42 23.80 -3.37
CA ASP A 122 -8.81 23.56 -1.98
C ASP A 122 -7.75 24.17 -1.04
N TYR A 123 -8.21 25.02 -0.11
CA TYR A 123 -7.38 25.83 0.78
C TYR A 123 -6.41 26.78 0.04
N GLY A 124 -6.83 27.28 -1.12
CA GLY A 124 -6.13 28.26 -1.94
C GLY A 124 -5.22 27.64 -2.99
N GLY A 125 -4.21 26.89 -2.54
CA GLY A 125 -3.23 26.23 -3.41
C GLY A 125 -2.47 27.20 -4.32
N MET A 126 -1.89 26.65 -5.40
CA MET A 126 -1.09 27.42 -6.38
C MET A 126 -1.89 28.56 -7.04
N ASP A 127 -3.20 28.39 -7.24
CA ASP A 127 -4.07 29.43 -7.79
C ASP A 127 -4.05 30.70 -6.95
N GLN A 128 -3.95 30.58 -5.62
CA GLN A 128 -3.90 31.74 -4.73
C GLN A 128 -2.60 32.55 -4.89
N TYR A 129 -1.46 31.87 -5.09
CA TYR A 129 -0.18 32.53 -5.35
C TYR A 129 -0.16 33.23 -6.72
N VAL A 130 -0.81 32.63 -7.71
CA VAL A 130 -1.03 33.27 -9.01
C VAL A 130 -1.90 34.52 -8.89
N GLU A 131 -2.97 34.48 -8.08
CA GLU A 131 -3.78 35.68 -7.81
C GLU A 131 -3.00 36.80 -7.11
N TRP A 132 -2.06 36.45 -6.23
CA TRP A 132 -1.20 37.42 -5.55
C TRP A 132 -0.09 38.00 -6.43
N SER A 133 0.25 37.32 -7.53
CA SER A 133 1.21 37.82 -8.50
C SER A 133 0.60 38.86 -9.44
N SER A 134 1.37 39.89 -9.76
CA SER A 134 1.00 40.90 -10.74
C SER A 134 1.29 40.49 -12.18
N THR A 135 2.00 39.37 -12.40
CA THR A 135 2.49 38.91 -13.71
C THR A 135 2.00 37.52 -14.12
N ALA A 136 1.63 36.66 -13.17
CA ALA A 136 1.08 35.34 -13.46
C ALA A 136 -0.35 35.44 -14.01
N GLU A 137 -0.68 34.61 -15.01
CA GLU A 137 -2.01 34.61 -15.66
C GLU A 137 -2.75 33.28 -15.49
N SER A 138 -2.03 32.19 -15.22
CA SER A 138 -2.55 30.83 -15.09
C SER A 138 -1.84 30.03 -13.99
N ARG A 139 -2.48 28.96 -13.49
CA ARG A 139 -1.94 28.13 -12.42
C ARG A 139 -0.49 27.70 -12.64
N GLU A 140 -0.18 27.28 -13.86
CA GLU A 140 1.13 26.72 -14.19
C GLU A 140 2.21 27.80 -14.40
N ASP A 141 1.83 29.09 -14.34
CA ASP A 141 2.79 30.19 -14.19
C ASP A 141 3.33 30.24 -12.76
N PHE A 142 2.65 29.61 -11.78
CA PHE A 142 3.18 29.48 -10.41
C PHE A 142 4.63 28.99 -10.41
N TYR A 143 4.98 28.03 -11.28
CA TYR A 143 6.27 27.35 -11.27
C TYR A 143 7.47 28.24 -11.60
N ASP A 144 7.29 29.29 -12.39
CA ASP A 144 8.39 30.15 -12.88
C ASP A 144 8.08 31.65 -12.85
N ASP A 145 6.92 32.07 -12.32
CA ASP A 145 6.64 33.46 -12.03
C ASP A 145 7.42 33.95 -10.79
N ASP A 146 8.28 34.96 -11.00
CA ASP A 146 9.20 35.47 -9.98
C ASP A 146 8.48 35.97 -8.71
N GLU A 147 7.29 36.58 -8.84
CA GLU A 147 6.55 37.13 -7.69
C GLU A 147 5.87 36.01 -6.90
N ALA A 148 5.21 35.08 -7.58
CA ALA A 148 4.58 33.91 -6.96
C ALA A 148 5.62 33.05 -6.22
N GLN A 149 6.75 32.73 -6.88
CA GLN A 149 7.82 31.92 -6.27
C GLN A 149 8.50 32.63 -5.10
N ALA A 150 8.69 33.96 -5.16
CA ALA A 150 9.22 34.70 -4.03
C ALA A 150 8.29 34.62 -2.81
N ILE A 151 6.97 34.78 -3.00
CA ILE A 151 6.00 34.68 -1.90
C ILE A 151 5.96 33.25 -1.32
N PHE A 152 6.03 32.23 -2.18
CA PHE A 152 6.03 30.83 -1.76
C PHE A 152 7.29 30.44 -0.99
N LYS A 153 8.47 30.85 -1.45
CA LYS A 153 9.73 30.59 -0.75
C LYS A 153 9.81 31.31 0.60
N ASP A 154 9.26 32.51 0.71
CA ASP A 154 9.13 33.22 1.98
C ASP A 154 8.16 32.47 2.94
N TYR A 155 7.10 31.86 2.43
CA TYR A 155 6.20 31.01 3.22
C TYR A 155 6.91 29.74 3.74
N ILE A 156 7.63 29.04 2.87
CA ILE A 156 8.43 27.87 3.25
C ILE A 156 9.42 28.25 4.36
N GLU A 157 10.17 29.34 4.20
CA GLU A 157 11.11 29.80 5.22
C GLU A 157 10.39 30.07 6.55
N TYR A 158 9.25 30.77 6.54
CA TYR A 158 8.48 31.01 7.75
C TYR A 158 8.03 29.72 8.45
N VAL A 159 7.53 28.73 7.70
CA VAL A 159 7.10 27.44 8.26
C VAL A 159 8.28 26.68 8.86
N LEU A 160 9.40 26.56 8.14
CA LEU A 160 10.58 25.82 8.59
C LEU A 160 11.22 26.46 9.84
N GLU A 161 11.25 27.79 9.91
CA GLU A 161 11.85 28.53 11.02
C GLU A 161 10.92 28.74 12.21
N ARG A 162 9.63 28.40 12.08
CA ARG A 162 8.66 28.58 13.16
C ARG A 162 9.06 27.79 14.40
N GLU A 163 9.18 28.47 15.53
CA GLU A 163 9.25 27.85 16.86
C GLU A 163 7.85 27.41 17.29
N ASN A 164 7.67 26.10 17.50
CA ASN A 164 6.42 25.54 17.97
C ASN A 164 6.05 26.11 19.34
N HIS A 165 4.85 26.69 19.46
CA HIS A 165 4.41 27.35 20.69
C HIS A 165 4.35 26.43 21.92
N PHE A 166 4.12 25.13 21.74
CA PHE A 166 3.96 24.16 22.84
C PHE A 166 5.26 23.45 23.21
N THR A 167 6.08 23.11 22.22
CA THR A 167 7.32 22.35 22.45
C THR A 167 8.54 23.27 22.60
N GLY A 168 8.49 24.49 22.05
CA GLY A 168 9.64 25.39 21.97
C GLY A 168 10.72 24.94 20.98
N VAL A 169 10.41 23.95 20.13
CA VAL A 169 11.30 23.42 19.10
C VAL A 169 10.93 24.05 17.77
N THR A 170 11.91 24.53 17.01
CA THR A 170 11.66 25.00 15.64
C THR A 170 11.30 23.83 14.74
N TYR A 171 10.38 23.99 13.79
CA TYR A 171 9.92 22.89 12.93
C TYR A 171 11.08 22.19 12.22
N LYS A 172 12.05 22.93 11.67
CA LYS A 172 13.26 22.34 11.07
C LYS A 172 14.15 21.51 12.00
N ASN A 173 13.89 21.52 13.31
CA ASN A 173 14.60 20.75 14.32
C ASN A 173 13.66 19.79 15.10
N ASP A 174 12.41 19.59 14.66
CA ASP A 174 11.44 18.73 15.35
C ASP A 174 11.34 17.35 14.65
N PRO A 175 11.95 16.29 15.21
CA PRO A 175 11.96 14.94 14.63
C PRO A 175 10.57 14.29 14.53
N THR A 176 9.52 14.89 15.12
CA THR A 176 8.14 14.49 14.85
C THR A 176 7.78 14.62 13.37
N ILE A 177 8.44 15.51 12.64
CA ILE A 177 8.26 15.66 11.21
C ILE A 177 9.15 14.60 10.52
N ALA A 178 8.58 13.76 9.67
CA ALA A 178 9.36 12.78 8.89
C ALA A 178 9.91 13.43 7.62
N MET A 179 9.02 14.11 6.87
CA MET A 179 9.38 14.69 5.58
C MET A 179 8.50 15.88 5.22
N TRP A 180 9.10 16.82 4.50
CA TRP A 180 8.41 17.90 3.81
C TRP A 180 8.00 17.49 2.41
N GLU A 181 6.87 18.00 1.94
CA GLU A 181 6.39 17.73 0.59
C GLU A 181 6.27 19.04 -0.20
N LEU A 182 6.82 19.06 -1.42
CA LEU A 182 6.87 20.29 -2.22
C LEU A 182 5.47 20.86 -2.46
N ALA A 183 4.55 20.02 -2.91
CA ALA A 183 3.15 20.34 -3.09
C ALA A 183 2.32 19.04 -3.15
N ASN A 184 1.04 19.12 -2.79
CA ASN A 184 0.09 18.07 -3.08
C ASN A 184 -0.24 18.03 -4.59
N GLU A 185 0.03 16.89 -5.23
CA GLU A 185 -0.32 16.56 -6.63
C GLU A 185 0.11 17.59 -7.71
N PRO A 186 1.35 18.11 -7.72
CA PRO A 186 1.80 19.07 -8.73
C PRO A 186 1.68 18.52 -10.16
N ARG A 187 1.15 19.35 -11.08
CA ARG A 187 1.03 19.04 -12.52
C ARG A 187 1.34 20.27 -13.37
N ALA A 188 1.88 20.06 -14.56
CA ALA A 188 2.09 21.10 -15.58
C ALA A 188 1.51 20.65 -16.93
N LYS A 189 0.20 20.38 -16.94
CA LYS A 189 -0.53 19.73 -18.04
C LYS A 189 -0.81 20.66 -19.21
N TYR A 190 -1.02 21.95 -18.95
CA TYR A 190 -1.52 22.92 -19.92
C TYR A 190 -0.40 23.77 -20.54
N ARG A 191 0.84 23.62 -20.07
CA ARG A 191 2.05 24.23 -20.62
C ARG A 191 2.75 23.32 -21.64
N SER A 192 3.20 23.92 -22.73
CA SER A 192 3.98 23.22 -23.76
C SER A 192 5.35 22.77 -23.28
N ASP A 193 5.88 23.42 -22.25
CA ASP A 193 7.16 23.15 -21.59
C ASP A 193 6.97 22.51 -20.19
N GLY A 194 5.78 21.94 -19.93
CA GLY A 194 5.38 21.39 -18.62
C GLY A 194 6.41 20.48 -17.96
N LEU A 195 6.94 19.51 -18.71
CA LEU A 195 7.96 18.56 -18.24
C LEU A 195 9.25 19.23 -17.77
N SER A 196 9.67 20.31 -18.44
CA SER A 196 10.90 21.03 -18.10
C SER A 196 10.69 22.07 -17.00
N VAL A 197 9.55 22.79 -17.03
CA VAL A 197 9.27 23.83 -16.01
C VAL A 197 9.03 23.19 -14.65
N LEU A 198 8.31 22.07 -14.60
CA LEU A 198 8.05 21.39 -13.33
C LEU A 198 9.32 20.76 -12.75
N GLN A 199 10.19 20.19 -13.59
CA GLN A 199 11.50 19.68 -13.17
C GLN A 199 12.35 20.81 -12.55
N ALA A 200 12.47 21.95 -13.25
CA ALA A 200 13.26 23.08 -12.78
C ALA A 200 12.71 23.66 -11.47
N TRP A 201 11.38 23.74 -11.34
CA TRP A 201 10.73 24.16 -10.11
C TRP A 201 10.99 23.19 -8.94
N MET A 202 10.89 21.88 -9.16
CA MET A 202 11.19 20.88 -8.13
C MET A 202 12.66 20.96 -7.69
N GLU A 203 13.60 21.13 -8.62
CA GLU A 203 15.03 21.33 -8.31
C GLU A 203 15.26 22.59 -7.46
N ASP A 204 14.63 23.70 -7.82
CA ASP A 204 14.80 24.99 -7.16
C ASP A 204 14.16 25.03 -5.76
N VAL A 205 12.93 24.51 -5.60
CA VAL A 205 12.23 24.52 -4.31
C VAL A 205 12.81 23.51 -3.34
N SER A 206 13.15 22.29 -3.79
CA SER A 206 13.80 21.30 -2.92
C SER A 206 15.17 21.79 -2.42
N ALA A 207 15.98 22.38 -3.29
CA ALA A 207 17.25 23.01 -2.89
C ALA A 207 17.05 24.16 -1.91
N HIS A 208 16.01 24.99 -2.09
CA HIS A 208 15.67 26.08 -1.15
C HIS A 208 15.33 25.52 0.24
N ILE A 209 14.49 24.49 0.33
CA ILE A 209 14.17 23.80 1.59
C ILE A 209 15.45 23.27 2.24
N LYS A 210 16.25 22.49 1.51
CA LYS A 210 17.51 21.89 2.01
C LYS A 210 18.54 22.93 2.46
N SER A 211 18.49 24.15 1.91
CA SER A 211 19.37 25.24 2.34
C SER A 211 19.01 25.80 3.74
N ILE A 212 17.77 25.60 4.18
CA ILE A 212 17.24 26.07 5.47
C ILE A 212 17.18 24.92 6.48
N ASP A 213 16.76 23.74 6.03
CA ASP A 213 16.54 22.53 6.79
C ASP A 213 17.30 21.36 6.18
N SER A 214 18.41 20.99 6.82
CA SER A 214 19.22 19.84 6.43
C SER A 214 18.90 18.57 7.22
N ASN A 215 17.89 18.58 8.10
CA ASN A 215 17.55 17.46 8.96
C ASN A 215 16.45 16.58 8.35
N HIS A 216 15.42 17.20 7.77
CA HIS A 216 14.25 16.48 7.27
C HIS A 216 14.41 15.98 5.84
N LEU A 217 13.72 14.88 5.54
CA LEU A 217 13.54 14.40 4.18
C LEU A 217 12.63 15.35 3.39
N VAL A 218 12.76 15.34 2.07
CA VAL A 218 11.93 16.09 1.12
C VAL A 218 11.39 15.13 0.05
N CYS A 219 10.09 15.17 -0.22
CA CYS A 219 9.43 14.42 -1.28
C CYS A 219 8.63 15.34 -2.22
N SER A 220 8.28 14.86 -3.41
CA SER A 220 7.63 15.70 -4.43
C SER A 220 6.13 15.91 -4.17
N GLY A 221 5.44 14.91 -3.62
CA GLY A 221 3.98 14.90 -3.45
C GLY A 221 3.20 14.63 -4.73
N MET A 222 3.91 14.18 -5.78
CA MET A 222 3.29 13.87 -7.06
C MET A 222 2.50 12.57 -7.03
N GLU A 223 1.56 12.44 -7.97
CA GLU A 223 0.74 11.22 -8.12
C GLU A 223 1.51 10.04 -8.74
N GLY A 224 2.67 10.29 -9.35
CA GLY A 224 3.52 9.26 -9.93
C GLY A 224 3.47 9.14 -11.46
N PHE A 225 2.84 10.06 -12.19
CA PHE A 225 2.75 9.90 -13.66
C PHE A 225 4.11 10.01 -14.37
N TYR A 226 4.32 9.13 -15.36
CA TYR A 226 5.55 9.01 -16.17
C TYR A 226 5.49 9.81 -17.48
N ASP A 227 6.66 9.90 -18.13
CA ASP A 227 6.87 10.29 -19.54
C ASP A 227 7.62 9.18 -20.30
N GLN A 228 7.01 7.99 -20.32
CA GLN A 228 7.44 6.82 -21.06
C GLN A 228 6.28 6.25 -21.91
N PRO A 229 5.96 6.86 -23.06
CA PRO A 229 4.73 6.57 -23.82
C PRO A 229 4.66 5.18 -24.48
N ASN A 230 5.64 4.29 -24.27
CA ASN A 230 5.65 2.93 -24.85
C ASN A 230 5.45 1.87 -23.77
N ASN A 231 4.37 1.98 -22.99
CA ASN A 231 3.97 0.95 -22.02
C ASN A 231 2.74 0.18 -22.56
N ASP A 232 2.99 -1.00 -23.13
CA ASP A 232 1.96 -1.85 -23.77
C ASP A 232 0.92 -2.41 -22.78
N ASP A 233 1.18 -2.35 -21.46
CA ASP A 233 0.27 -2.87 -20.42
C ASP A 233 -0.89 -1.90 -20.10
N TYR A 234 -0.82 -0.65 -20.58
CA TYR A 234 -1.85 0.38 -20.36
C TYR A 234 -2.50 0.83 -21.69
N PRO A 235 -3.72 0.37 -22.01
CA PRO A 235 -4.42 0.73 -23.25
C PRO A 235 -4.83 2.22 -23.32
N ASP A 236 -4.77 2.94 -22.20
CA ASP A 236 -4.91 4.39 -22.11
C ASP A 236 -3.67 4.97 -21.41
N ASN A 237 -2.83 5.63 -22.20
CA ASN A 237 -1.42 5.90 -21.91
C ASN A 237 -1.18 7.25 -21.23
N TRP A 238 -2.21 8.05 -20.92
CA TRP A 238 -2.02 9.41 -20.40
C TRP A 238 -1.25 9.48 -19.06
N ARG A 239 -1.27 8.39 -18.28
CA ARG A 239 -0.49 8.25 -17.05
C ARG A 239 1.00 8.03 -17.30
N PHE A 240 1.37 7.68 -18.53
CA PHE A 240 2.72 7.33 -18.94
C PHE A 240 3.22 8.18 -20.11
N ASP A 241 2.43 9.04 -20.73
CA ASP A 241 2.83 9.79 -21.93
C ASP A 241 3.38 11.20 -21.66
N GLY A 242 3.58 11.56 -20.38
CA GLY A 242 4.07 12.87 -19.97
C GLY A 242 3.03 13.99 -20.07
N SER A 243 1.77 13.70 -20.42
CA SER A 243 0.74 14.72 -20.63
C SER A 243 0.35 15.51 -19.37
N HIS A 244 0.78 15.06 -18.20
CA HIS A 244 0.59 15.77 -16.93
C HIS A 244 1.76 16.70 -16.56
N GLY A 245 2.80 16.77 -17.40
CA GLY A 245 3.98 17.59 -17.16
C GLY A 245 4.92 17.01 -16.10
N THR A 246 4.72 15.76 -15.70
CA THR A 246 5.52 15.05 -14.69
C THR A 246 6.31 13.91 -15.32
N ARG A 247 7.41 13.51 -14.66
CA ARG A 247 8.32 12.43 -15.06
C ARG A 247 8.80 11.70 -13.82
N PHE A 248 8.07 10.67 -13.37
CA PHE A 248 8.36 9.99 -12.09
C PHE A 248 9.85 9.69 -11.87
N ILE A 249 10.56 9.12 -12.84
CA ILE A 249 12.01 8.84 -12.74
C ILE A 249 12.81 10.14 -12.60
N ASP A 250 12.81 11.00 -13.63
CA ASP A 250 13.63 12.23 -13.68
C ASP A 250 13.34 13.19 -12.51
N ASN A 251 12.08 13.30 -12.09
CA ASN A 251 11.68 14.14 -10.97
C ASN A 251 12.26 13.59 -9.66
N HIS A 252 12.32 12.28 -9.46
CA HIS A 252 12.89 11.69 -8.25
C HIS A 252 14.40 11.43 -8.34
N GLU A 253 15.04 11.61 -9.50
CA GLU A 253 16.51 11.65 -9.62
C GLU A 253 17.11 12.97 -9.07
N ILE A 254 16.29 14.00 -8.83
CA ILE A 254 16.71 15.26 -8.18
C ILE A 254 17.39 14.96 -6.84
N SER A 255 18.60 15.47 -6.63
CA SER A 255 19.42 15.13 -5.45
C SER A 255 18.80 15.56 -4.12
N ASP A 256 18.08 16.68 -4.12
CA ASP A 256 17.45 17.25 -2.92
C ASP A 256 16.03 16.69 -2.66
N ILE A 257 15.57 15.73 -3.46
CA ILE A 257 14.37 14.93 -3.22
C ILE A 257 14.81 13.56 -2.73
N ASP A 258 14.50 13.21 -1.49
CA ASP A 258 15.00 11.99 -0.86
C ASP A 258 14.11 10.77 -1.10
N VAL A 259 12.84 10.99 -1.46
CA VAL A 259 11.80 9.95 -1.48
C VAL A 259 10.99 9.97 -2.77
N CYS A 260 10.77 8.80 -3.35
CA CYS A 260 9.87 8.58 -4.48
C CYS A 260 8.41 8.55 -4.02
N SER A 261 7.64 9.61 -4.26
CA SER A 261 6.22 9.65 -3.89
C SER A 261 5.29 9.36 -5.06
N LEU A 262 4.20 8.64 -4.79
CA LEU A 262 3.12 8.33 -5.73
C LEU A 262 1.76 8.29 -5.04
N HIS A 263 0.68 8.44 -5.81
CA HIS A 263 -0.70 8.23 -5.35
C HIS A 263 -1.38 7.10 -6.15
N LEU A 264 -2.56 6.66 -5.72
CA LEU A 264 -3.36 5.63 -6.41
C LEU A 264 -4.87 5.80 -6.23
N TYR A 265 -5.55 6.24 -7.31
CA TYR A 265 -7.01 6.42 -7.35
C TYR A 265 -7.65 5.74 -8.58
N PRO A 266 -7.69 4.40 -8.63
CA PRO A 266 -7.96 3.67 -9.86
C PRO A 266 -9.36 3.92 -10.41
N LYS A 267 -10.39 4.07 -9.56
CA LYS A 267 -11.75 4.37 -10.04
C LYS A 267 -11.87 5.76 -10.65
N HIS A 268 -11.18 6.76 -10.11
CA HIS A 268 -11.10 8.09 -10.72
C HIS A 268 -10.31 8.08 -12.03
N TRP A 269 -9.30 7.22 -12.13
CA TRP A 269 -8.44 7.11 -13.30
C TRP A 269 -8.96 6.13 -14.37
N GLY A 270 -10.07 5.43 -14.10
CA GLY A 270 -10.64 4.43 -15.00
C GLY A 270 -9.80 3.15 -15.13
N GLN A 271 -9.01 2.81 -14.12
CA GLN A 271 -8.17 1.61 -14.06
C GLN A 271 -8.94 0.38 -13.53
N SER A 272 -8.61 -0.80 -14.05
CA SER A 272 -9.00 -2.08 -13.44
C SER A 272 -8.20 -2.35 -12.15
N LYS A 273 -8.62 -3.34 -11.36
CA LYS A 273 -7.86 -3.80 -10.18
C LYS A 273 -6.45 -4.27 -10.54
N SER A 274 -6.31 -5.03 -11.63
CA SER A 274 -5.00 -5.51 -12.09
C SER A 274 -4.08 -4.36 -12.53
N GLN A 275 -4.63 -3.31 -13.14
CA GLN A 275 -3.88 -2.11 -13.49
C GLN A 275 -3.47 -1.28 -12.27
N ALA A 276 -4.30 -1.26 -11.22
CA ALA A 276 -3.97 -0.63 -9.95
C ALA A 276 -2.86 -1.38 -9.21
N LEU A 277 -2.89 -2.72 -9.23
CA LEU A 277 -1.82 -3.54 -8.66
C LEU A 277 -0.51 -3.34 -9.44
N ALA A 278 -0.55 -3.41 -10.78
CA ALA A 278 0.61 -3.15 -11.63
C ALA A 278 1.20 -1.74 -11.43
N TRP A 279 0.36 -0.75 -11.07
CA TRP A 279 0.82 0.59 -10.72
C TRP A 279 1.73 0.56 -9.49
N ILE A 280 1.32 -0.12 -8.42
CA ILE A 280 2.15 -0.30 -7.21
C ILE A 280 3.46 -1.01 -7.58
N GLN A 281 3.38 -2.14 -8.29
CA GLN A 281 4.53 -2.95 -8.68
C GLN A 281 5.57 -2.12 -9.44
N THR A 282 5.12 -1.39 -10.47
CA THR A 282 6.00 -0.61 -11.35
C THR A 282 6.74 0.47 -10.58
N HIS A 283 6.05 1.20 -9.70
CA HIS A 283 6.68 2.32 -8.98
C HIS A 283 7.61 1.87 -7.87
N VAL A 284 7.29 0.78 -7.17
CA VAL A 284 8.21 0.23 -6.17
C VAL A 284 9.49 -0.25 -6.88
N ASP A 285 9.34 -1.00 -7.98
CA ASP A 285 10.48 -1.47 -8.78
C ASP A 285 11.31 -0.29 -9.31
N ASP A 286 10.69 0.74 -9.87
CA ASP A 286 11.41 1.89 -10.40
C ASP A 286 12.05 2.76 -9.30
N ALA A 287 11.39 2.95 -8.16
CA ALA A 287 11.96 3.67 -7.04
C ALA A 287 13.23 2.97 -6.53
N HIS A 288 13.19 1.65 -6.37
CA HIS A 288 14.31 0.90 -5.79
C HIS A 288 15.40 0.56 -6.81
N GLN A 289 15.02 0.12 -8.01
CA GLN A 289 15.96 -0.45 -9.00
C GLN A 289 16.46 0.59 -10.01
N THR A 290 15.65 1.62 -10.29
CA THR A 290 15.99 2.66 -11.27
C THR A 290 16.51 3.91 -10.57
N VAL A 291 15.73 4.49 -9.64
CA VAL A 291 16.09 5.74 -8.95
C VAL A 291 17.06 5.48 -7.78
N GLY A 292 16.89 4.36 -7.07
CA GLY A 292 17.69 3.99 -5.91
C GLY A 292 17.34 4.77 -4.63
N LYS A 293 16.05 5.06 -4.41
CA LYS A 293 15.53 5.80 -3.26
C LYS A 293 14.32 5.09 -2.65
N PRO A 294 13.96 5.37 -1.38
CA PRO A 294 12.76 4.82 -0.76
C PRO A 294 11.48 5.27 -1.47
N VAL A 295 10.44 4.46 -1.37
CA VAL A 295 9.12 4.72 -1.97
C VAL A 295 8.05 5.01 -0.93
N TYR A 296 7.24 6.02 -1.21
CA TYR A 296 6.13 6.47 -0.39
C TYR A 296 4.82 6.53 -1.19
N LEU A 297 3.95 5.53 -0.98
CA LEU A 297 2.58 5.56 -1.49
C LEU A 297 1.75 6.53 -0.64
N GLY A 298 1.80 7.82 -0.99
CA GLY A 298 1.33 8.92 -0.16
C GLY A 298 -0.18 9.06 -0.05
N GLU A 299 -0.89 8.62 -1.10
CA GLU A 299 -2.34 8.48 -1.06
C GLU A 299 -2.76 7.24 -1.84
N PHE A 300 -3.68 6.47 -1.28
CA PHE A 300 -4.42 5.50 -2.06
C PHE A 300 -5.84 5.33 -1.54
N GLY A 301 -6.77 5.05 -2.45
CA GLY A 301 -8.18 4.94 -2.10
C GLY A 301 -9.00 4.12 -3.09
N TRP A 302 -9.79 3.18 -2.58
CA TRP A 302 -10.85 2.52 -3.35
C TRP A 302 -12.20 3.14 -2.99
N GLN A 303 -12.85 3.82 -3.95
CA GLN A 303 -14.17 4.43 -3.70
C GLN A 303 -15.18 3.35 -3.27
N ALA A 304 -15.84 3.59 -2.15
CA ALA A 304 -16.92 2.75 -1.63
C ALA A 304 -18.07 3.62 -1.11
N THR A 305 -19.26 3.40 -1.69
CA THR A 305 -20.47 4.19 -1.38
C THR A 305 -21.60 3.32 -0.83
N ASP A 306 -21.45 1.99 -0.85
CA ASP A 306 -22.39 1.00 -0.35
C ASP A 306 -21.68 -0.21 0.26
N GLN A 307 -22.45 -1.17 0.80
CA GLN A 307 -21.89 -2.37 1.44
C GLN A 307 -21.05 -3.23 0.49
N SER A 308 -21.50 -3.42 -0.76
CA SER A 308 -20.80 -4.25 -1.73
C SER A 308 -19.43 -3.67 -2.10
N THR A 309 -19.36 -2.35 -2.26
CA THR A 309 -18.11 -1.66 -2.56
C THR A 309 -17.18 -1.56 -1.34
N ARG A 310 -17.72 -1.62 -0.11
CA ARG A 310 -16.92 -1.75 1.12
C ARG A 310 -16.29 -3.14 1.26
N GLU A 311 -17.05 -4.20 1.02
CA GLU A 311 -16.53 -5.58 0.98
C GLU A 311 -15.48 -5.75 -0.12
N GLU A 312 -15.70 -5.11 -1.28
CA GLU A 312 -14.71 -5.07 -2.35
C GLU A 312 -13.41 -4.35 -1.92
N ARG A 313 -13.53 -3.24 -1.18
CA ARG A 313 -12.39 -2.45 -0.69
C ARG A 313 -11.48 -3.25 0.24
N VAL A 314 -12.05 -4.12 1.08
CA VAL A 314 -11.29 -5.01 1.97
C VAL A 314 -10.30 -5.84 1.14
N ASN A 315 -10.81 -6.60 0.16
CA ASN A 315 -9.97 -7.45 -0.69
C ASN A 315 -8.93 -6.64 -1.48
N VAL A 316 -9.32 -5.47 -2.01
CA VAL A 316 -8.40 -4.61 -2.77
C VAL A 316 -7.28 -4.08 -1.89
N TYR A 317 -7.56 -3.70 -0.63
CA TYR A 317 -6.54 -3.20 0.27
C TYR A 317 -5.62 -4.31 0.77
N THR A 318 -6.15 -5.52 1.00
CA THR A 318 -5.31 -6.70 1.28
C THR A 318 -4.33 -6.93 0.14
N ASP A 319 -4.82 -7.04 -1.11
CA ASP A 319 -3.95 -7.24 -2.28
C ASP A 319 -2.88 -6.13 -2.41
N TRP A 320 -3.25 -4.86 -2.18
CA TRP A 320 -2.32 -3.73 -2.31
C TRP A 320 -1.27 -3.69 -1.22
N TYR A 321 -1.64 -3.93 0.04
CA TYR A 321 -0.69 -3.96 1.14
C TYR A 321 0.24 -5.17 1.07
N ASP A 322 -0.26 -6.34 0.69
CA ASP A 322 0.56 -7.54 0.49
C ASP A 322 1.59 -7.33 -0.62
N GLU A 323 1.17 -6.77 -1.76
CA GLU A 323 2.07 -6.47 -2.87
C GLU A 323 3.09 -5.38 -2.52
N PHE A 324 2.65 -4.30 -1.86
CA PHE A 324 3.55 -3.22 -1.44
C PHE A 324 4.56 -3.72 -0.41
N GLY A 325 4.12 -4.49 0.59
CA GLY A 325 4.96 -5.04 1.64
C GLY A 325 5.96 -6.08 1.15
N SER A 326 5.54 -7.00 0.28
CA SER A 326 6.40 -8.06 -0.29
C SER A 326 7.48 -7.55 -1.26
N ARG A 327 7.37 -6.28 -1.69
CA ARG A 327 8.37 -5.58 -2.49
C ARG A 327 9.18 -4.56 -1.70
N ASP A 328 9.17 -4.67 -0.37
CA ASP A 328 9.89 -3.75 0.51
C ASP A 328 9.48 -2.28 0.36
N GLY A 329 8.21 -2.02 0.03
CA GLY A 329 7.66 -0.67 0.06
C GLY A 329 7.81 -0.03 1.44
N ASN A 330 8.31 1.20 1.49
CA ASN A 330 8.84 1.78 2.73
C ASN A 330 7.79 2.54 3.56
N ALA A 331 6.85 3.23 2.89
CA ALA A 331 5.74 3.92 3.56
C ALA A 331 4.46 3.90 2.70
N ALA A 332 3.32 3.61 3.32
CA ALA A 332 2.01 3.72 2.66
C ALA A 332 1.04 4.55 3.50
N SER A 333 0.22 5.37 2.87
CA SER A 333 -0.76 6.24 3.54
C SER A 333 -2.13 6.18 2.88
N VAL A 334 -3.08 5.55 3.57
CA VAL A 334 -4.45 5.42 3.07
C VAL A 334 -5.19 6.76 3.10
N TRP A 335 -5.96 7.04 2.05
CA TRP A 335 -6.94 8.12 2.03
C TRP A 335 -8.35 7.53 2.24
N GLN A 336 -9.05 7.78 3.36
CA GLN A 336 -8.50 8.24 4.63
C GLN A 336 -9.14 7.50 5.82
N TYR A 337 -8.30 7.15 6.81
CA TYR A 337 -8.74 6.56 8.06
C TYR A 337 -9.20 7.65 9.02
N LEU A 338 -10.47 7.56 9.40
CA LEU A 338 -11.19 8.54 10.20
C LEU A 338 -11.62 7.96 11.54
N GLY A 339 -11.11 6.81 11.98
CA GLY A 339 -11.33 6.27 13.33
C GLY A 339 -12.78 6.42 13.83
N THR A 340 -12.93 7.08 14.98
CA THR A 340 -14.22 7.33 15.66
C THR A 340 -14.98 8.58 15.16
N SER A 341 -14.55 9.21 14.06
CA SER A 341 -15.25 10.35 13.46
C SER A 341 -16.53 9.88 12.77
N ASN A 342 -17.52 10.76 12.63
CA ASN A 342 -18.71 10.53 11.84
C ASN A 342 -18.65 11.21 10.44
N ALA A 343 -17.53 11.84 10.10
CA ALA A 343 -17.33 12.46 8.80
C ALA A 343 -17.29 11.39 7.71
N THR A 344 -17.99 11.61 6.60
CA THR A 344 -18.10 10.63 5.52
C THR A 344 -17.55 11.18 4.21
N SER A 345 -16.98 10.29 3.42
CA SER A 345 -16.65 10.48 2.01
C SER A 345 -16.72 9.11 1.33
N GLU A 346 -16.56 9.07 0.01
CA GLU A 346 -16.43 7.79 -0.71
C GLU A 346 -15.15 7.02 -0.37
N PHE A 347 -14.23 7.63 0.38
CA PHE A 347 -12.96 7.04 0.80
C PHE A 347 -12.84 6.88 2.33
N ALA A 348 -13.85 7.33 3.08
CA ALA A 348 -13.83 7.28 4.53
C ALA A 348 -13.78 5.82 5.04
N ILE A 349 -12.89 5.59 6.01
CA ILE A 349 -12.75 4.32 6.73
C ILE A 349 -12.90 4.62 8.22
N HIS A 350 -13.88 4.00 8.86
CA HIS A 350 -14.14 4.16 10.28
C HIS A 350 -13.59 2.97 11.08
N GLN A 351 -13.44 3.16 12.39
CA GLN A 351 -12.90 2.12 13.28
C GLN A 351 -13.67 0.79 13.28
N ASP A 352 -14.95 0.80 12.88
CA ASP A 352 -15.83 -0.37 12.89
C ASP A 352 -16.00 -0.95 11.47
N ASP A 353 -15.28 -0.42 10.47
CA ASP A 353 -15.26 -0.96 9.11
C ASP A 353 -14.24 -2.10 9.02
N ASP A 354 -14.56 -3.21 8.34
CA ASP A 354 -13.62 -4.33 8.12
C ASP A 354 -12.30 -3.90 7.44
N ALA A 355 -12.30 -2.79 6.68
CA ALA A 355 -11.09 -2.23 6.08
C ALA A 355 -10.13 -1.62 7.13
N ALA A 356 -10.60 -1.32 8.34
CA ALA A 356 -9.75 -0.91 9.46
C ALA A 356 -8.91 -2.06 10.00
N ASP A 357 -9.42 -3.29 9.96
CA ASP A 357 -8.68 -4.49 10.37
C ASP A 357 -7.51 -4.73 9.40
N VAL A 358 -7.74 -4.61 8.08
CA VAL A 358 -6.67 -4.69 7.06
C VAL A 358 -5.58 -3.64 7.28
N ILE A 359 -5.94 -2.42 7.69
CA ILE A 359 -4.97 -1.38 8.03
C ILE A 359 -4.18 -1.77 9.28
N MET A 360 -4.85 -2.31 10.31
CA MET A 360 -4.22 -2.72 11.57
C MET A 360 -3.24 -3.88 11.35
N ASP A 361 -3.60 -4.87 10.53
CA ASP A 361 -2.74 -6.00 10.19
C ASP A 361 -1.47 -5.52 9.49
N PHE A 362 -1.60 -4.65 8.49
CA PHE A 362 -0.43 -4.08 7.81
C PHE A 362 0.40 -3.18 8.73
N SER A 363 -0.22 -2.42 9.64
CA SER A 363 0.50 -1.66 10.68
C SER A 363 1.35 -2.57 11.58
N LYS A 364 0.79 -3.73 11.99
CA LYS A 364 1.53 -4.74 12.76
C LYS A 364 2.74 -5.22 11.95
N THR A 365 2.55 -5.61 10.69
CA THR A 365 3.64 -6.04 9.81
C THR A 365 4.74 -4.99 9.69
N GLN A 366 4.42 -3.71 9.49
CA GLN A 366 5.43 -2.65 9.39
C GLN A 366 6.16 -2.39 10.71
N LYS A 367 5.45 -2.49 11.84
CA LYS A 367 6.07 -2.40 13.17
C LYS A 367 7.04 -3.54 13.42
N ASP A 368 6.66 -4.76 13.03
CA ASP A 368 7.47 -5.97 13.13
C ASP A 368 8.72 -5.88 12.23
N LYS A 369 8.59 -5.39 10.98
CA LYS A 369 9.74 -5.06 10.10
C LYS A 369 10.68 -4.04 10.76
N THR A 370 10.12 -2.97 11.32
CA THR A 370 10.89 -1.90 11.99
C THR A 370 11.64 -2.41 13.23
N ALA A 371 11.03 -3.31 13.99
CA ALA A 371 11.68 -3.92 15.16
C ALA A 371 12.75 -4.98 14.80
N GLY A 372 12.91 -5.29 13.51
CA GLY A 372 13.75 -6.41 13.06
C GLY A 372 13.19 -7.78 13.46
N THR A 373 11.89 -7.84 13.75
CA THR A 373 11.14 -9.03 14.17
C THR A 373 10.07 -9.36 13.13
N THR A 374 10.45 -9.53 11.87
CA THR A 374 9.49 -9.84 10.80
C THR A 374 8.77 -11.15 11.08
N ASN A 375 7.45 -11.11 11.28
CA ASN A 375 6.62 -12.31 11.17
C ASN A 375 6.45 -12.63 9.68
N ASP A 376 7.35 -13.44 9.13
CA ASP A 376 7.19 -13.97 7.78
C ASP A 376 6.02 -14.94 7.76
N ALA A 377 5.05 -14.72 6.86
CA ALA A 377 3.92 -15.63 6.68
C ALA A 377 4.42 -17.08 6.51
N PRO A 378 3.68 -18.08 7.02
CA PRO A 378 4.10 -19.47 6.91
C PRO A 378 4.36 -19.86 5.45
N SER A 379 5.34 -20.71 5.20
CA SER A 379 5.59 -21.31 3.88
C SER A 379 4.93 -22.69 3.82
N PRO A 380 3.71 -22.80 3.25
CA PRO A 380 2.98 -24.05 3.18
C PRO A 380 3.55 -24.97 2.09
N ALA A 381 3.87 -26.21 2.46
CA ALA A 381 4.12 -27.31 1.53
C ALA A 381 3.38 -28.56 2.01
N PHE A 382 3.24 -29.57 1.14
CA PHE A 382 2.70 -30.87 1.56
C PHE A 382 3.14 -32.05 0.70
N THR A 383 3.12 -33.23 1.33
CA THR A 383 3.38 -34.51 0.67
C THR A 383 2.11 -35.36 0.59
N LEU A 384 2.12 -36.30 -0.36
CA LEU A 384 1.11 -37.34 -0.53
C LEU A 384 1.80 -38.67 -0.22
N GLY A 385 1.13 -39.55 0.54
CA GLY A 385 1.65 -40.89 0.77
C GLY A 385 1.79 -41.70 -0.53
N ASP A 386 2.89 -42.44 -0.69
CA ASP A 386 3.04 -43.45 -1.75
C ASP A 386 2.24 -44.71 -1.39
N PRO A 387 1.49 -45.34 -2.33
CA PRO A 387 1.53 -45.19 -3.78
C PRO A 387 0.54 -44.17 -4.37
N THR A 388 0.59 -43.97 -5.70
CA THR A 388 -0.37 -43.14 -6.46
C THR A 388 -1.83 -43.42 -6.06
N PRO A 389 -2.64 -42.37 -5.78
CA PRO A 389 -4.05 -42.52 -5.42
C PRO A 389 -4.88 -43.35 -6.41
N SER A 390 -5.78 -44.16 -5.88
CA SER A 390 -6.80 -44.89 -6.63
C SER A 390 -8.18 -44.69 -6.02
N ALA A 391 -9.21 -44.69 -6.86
CA ALA A 391 -10.58 -44.46 -6.44
C ALA A 391 -11.01 -45.49 -5.37
N GLY A 392 -11.58 -45.00 -4.28
CA GLY A 392 -12.01 -45.80 -3.13
C GLY A 392 -10.90 -46.22 -2.16
N ALA A 393 -9.63 -45.86 -2.39
CA ALA A 393 -8.53 -46.07 -1.44
C ALA A 393 -8.22 -44.79 -0.64
N PRO A 394 -7.95 -44.89 0.67
CA PRO A 394 -7.55 -43.73 1.48
C PRO A 394 -6.14 -43.25 1.10
N VAL A 395 -5.98 -41.93 1.00
CA VAL A 395 -4.71 -41.24 0.73
C VAL A 395 -4.38 -40.37 1.94
N GLU A 396 -3.16 -40.49 2.43
CA GLU A 396 -2.63 -39.63 3.50
C GLU A 396 -1.99 -38.38 2.88
N PHE A 397 -2.31 -37.23 3.47
CA PHE A 397 -1.75 -35.93 3.15
C PHE A 397 -1.06 -35.40 4.40
N ASP A 398 0.19 -34.98 4.25
CA ASP A 398 0.99 -34.49 5.35
C ASP A 398 1.50 -33.09 5.03
N ALA A 399 1.11 -32.12 5.86
CA ALA A 399 1.60 -30.75 5.75
C ALA A 399 3.08 -30.71 6.15
N ASP A 400 3.87 -30.02 5.33
CA ASP A 400 5.28 -29.71 5.56
C ASP A 400 5.41 -28.18 5.56
N ALA A 401 4.65 -27.55 6.45
CA ALA A 401 4.65 -26.10 6.58
C ALA A 401 5.84 -25.67 7.44
N THR A 402 6.48 -24.58 7.02
CA THR A 402 7.56 -23.96 7.77
C THR A 402 7.16 -22.56 8.19
N VAL A 403 7.58 -22.15 9.37
CA VAL A 403 7.54 -20.78 9.86
C VAL A 403 8.98 -20.40 10.15
N GLU A 404 9.41 -19.25 9.66
CA GLU A 404 10.75 -18.73 9.93
C GLU A 404 10.70 -17.91 11.23
N TRP A 405 11.72 -18.06 12.07
CA TRP A 405 11.77 -17.48 13.43
C TRP A 405 10.64 -17.95 14.35
N ASP A 406 10.61 -17.46 15.58
CA ASP A 406 9.99 -18.01 16.80
C ASP A 406 8.47 -18.26 16.80
N GLY A 407 7.82 -18.13 15.64
CA GLY A 407 6.42 -18.47 15.40
C GLY A 407 6.12 -19.97 15.41
N GLN A 408 4.84 -20.29 15.51
CA GLN A 408 4.30 -21.64 15.49
C GLN A 408 3.05 -21.69 14.61
N VAL A 409 2.96 -22.71 13.76
CA VAL A 409 1.71 -22.99 13.04
C VAL A 409 0.59 -23.31 14.02
N THR A 410 -0.52 -22.57 13.96
CA THR A 410 -1.71 -22.78 14.81
C THR A 410 -2.84 -23.51 14.11
N SER A 411 -2.95 -23.42 12.78
CA SER A 411 -3.96 -24.18 12.02
C SER A 411 -3.55 -24.60 10.61
N TYR A 412 -4.17 -25.70 10.17
CA TYR A 412 -4.07 -26.29 8.84
C TYR A 412 -5.48 -26.56 8.31
N GLU A 413 -5.80 -26.05 7.12
CA GLU A 413 -7.07 -26.26 6.43
C GLU A 413 -6.84 -26.84 5.03
N TRP A 414 -7.59 -27.88 4.68
CA TRP A 414 -7.47 -28.61 3.43
C TRP A 414 -8.73 -28.53 2.59
N SER A 415 -8.57 -28.44 1.28
CA SER A 415 -9.63 -28.65 0.28
C SER A 415 -9.14 -29.64 -0.77
N PHE A 416 -9.91 -30.69 -1.06
CA PHE A 416 -9.46 -31.77 -1.94
C PHE A 416 -9.90 -31.63 -3.40
N GLY A 417 -10.65 -30.58 -3.75
CA GLY A 417 -11.12 -30.33 -5.12
C GLY A 417 -12.36 -31.14 -5.54
N ASP A 418 -12.86 -32.03 -4.69
CA ASP A 418 -14.13 -32.77 -4.86
C ASP A 418 -15.29 -32.19 -4.01
N GLY A 419 -15.02 -31.10 -3.29
CA GLY A 419 -15.95 -30.45 -2.36
C GLY A 419 -15.79 -30.86 -0.90
N ALA A 420 -14.92 -31.84 -0.59
CA ALA A 420 -14.56 -32.19 0.78
C ALA A 420 -13.46 -31.26 1.32
N THR A 421 -13.49 -31.05 2.65
CA THR A 421 -12.48 -30.31 3.40
C THR A 421 -12.04 -31.08 4.64
N ALA A 422 -10.86 -30.75 5.16
CA ALA A 422 -10.34 -31.32 6.42
C ALA A 422 -9.50 -30.29 7.17
N THR A 423 -9.23 -30.56 8.45
CA THR A 423 -8.33 -29.77 9.28
C THR A 423 -7.36 -30.68 10.04
N GLY A 424 -6.14 -30.20 10.24
CA GLY A 424 -5.05 -30.94 10.89
C GLY A 424 -3.78 -31.01 10.04
N GLU A 425 -2.63 -31.18 10.70
CA GLU A 425 -1.30 -31.27 10.06
C GLU A 425 -1.21 -32.47 9.12
N THR A 426 -1.63 -33.65 9.59
CA THR A 426 -1.77 -34.86 8.77
C THR A 426 -3.24 -35.25 8.69
N VAL A 427 -3.75 -35.46 7.47
CA VAL A 427 -5.16 -35.84 7.21
C VAL A 427 -5.24 -37.02 6.24
N THR A 428 -6.37 -37.75 6.26
CA THR A 428 -6.65 -38.82 5.29
C THR A 428 -7.91 -38.47 4.51
N HIS A 429 -7.86 -38.60 3.19
CA HIS A 429 -9.01 -38.41 2.30
C HIS A 429 -9.15 -39.54 1.29
N THR A 430 -10.38 -39.85 0.89
CA THR A 430 -10.70 -40.89 -0.10
C THR A 430 -11.48 -40.26 -1.24
N PHE A 431 -10.99 -40.41 -2.47
CA PHE A 431 -11.69 -39.99 -3.67
C PHE A 431 -12.61 -41.10 -4.17
N ASP A 432 -13.90 -40.81 -4.38
CA ASP A 432 -14.89 -41.81 -4.80
C ASP A 432 -14.73 -42.22 -6.28
N SER A 433 -14.21 -41.33 -7.11
CA SER A 433 -14.07 -41.50 -8.57
C SER A 433 -12.63 -41.26 -9.03
N ASP A 434 -12.25 -41.82 -10.18
CA ASP A 434 -11.03 -41.46 -10.88
C ASP A 434 -11.15 -40.06 -11.51
N GLY A 435 -10.03 -39.36 -11.64
CA GLY A 435 -10.01 -37.98 -12.15
C GLY A 435 -8.81 -37.17 -11.68
N GLU A 436 -8.80 -35.89 -12.05
CA GLU A 436 -7.82 -34.92 -11.56
C GLU A 436 -8.47 -34.02 -10.51
N TYR A 437 -7.77 -33.87 -9.37
CA TYR A 437 -8.25 -33.11 -8.22
C TYR A 437 -7.20 -32.10 -7.79
N THR A 438 -7.58 -30.84 -7.64
CA THR A 438 -6.69 -29.80 -7.10
C THR A 438 -6.81 -29.78 -5.59
N VAL A 439 -5.76 -30.27 -4.92
CA VAL A 439 -5.69 -30.26 -3.45
C VAL A 439 -4.99 -28.98 -3.01
N SER A 440 -5.62 -28.26 -2.08
CA SER A 440 -5.11 -27.01 -1.52
C SER A 440 -4.93 -27.13 -0.01
N LEU A 441 -3.84 -26.57 0.50
CA LEU A 441 -3.51 -26.43 1.92
C LEU A 441 -3.42 -24.94 2.24
N THR A 442 -4.10 -24.50 3.31
CA THR A 442 -3.96 -23.18 3.94
C THR A 442 -3.40 -23.37 5.33
N VAL A 443 -2.41 -22.57 5.70
CA VAL A 443 -1.70 -22.61 6.99
C VAL A 443 -1.84 -21.26 7.67
N THR A 444 -2.03 -21.27 9.00
CA THR A 444 -2.07 -20.07 9.85
C THR A 444 -1.03 -20.18 10.96
N ASP A 445 -0.27 -19.12 11.23
CA ASP A 445 0.67 -19.05 12.37
C ASP A 445 0.00 -18.53 13.67
N ASP A 446 0.78 -18.38 14.74
CA ASP A 446 0.33 -17.89 16.05
C ASP A 446 0.16 -16.38 16.12
N ASP A 447 0.62 -15.69 15.09
CA ASP A 447 0.41 -14.27 14.85
C ASP A 447 -0.79 -13.96 13.95
N GLY A 448 -1.43 -15.00 13.41
CA GLY A 448 -2.63 -14.95 12.59
C GLY A 448 -2.37 -14.83 11.08
N ALA A 449 -1.10 -14.78 10.63
CA ALA A 449 -0.80 -14.71 9.21
C ALA A 449 -1.13 -16.03 8.52
N THR A 450 -1.64 -15.95 7.28
CA THR A 450 -2.05 -17.13 6.51
C THR A 450 -1.35 -17.20 5.17
N ALA A 451 -1.10 -18.43 4.70
CA ALA A 451 -0.60 -18.68 3.36
C ALA A 451 -1.17 -20.00 2.81
N SER A 452 -1.28 -20.10 1.49
CA SER A 452 -1.82 -21.29 0.82
C SER A 452 -0.92 -21.84 -0.29
N THR A 453 -0.97 -23.15 -0.50
CA THR A 453 -0.36 -23.84 -1.65
C THR A 453 -1.34 -24.84 -2.25
N SER A 454 -1.18 -25.20 -3.52
CA SER A 454 -2.01 -26.22 -4.18
C SER A 454 -1.24 -27.11 -5.15
N ARG A 455 -1.72 -28.36 -5.31
CA ARG A 455 -1.17 -29.34 -6.24
C ARG A 455 -2.28 -30.18 -6.86
N THR A 456 -2.26 -30.33 -8.19
CA THR A 456 -3.14 -31.27 -8.91
C THR A 456 -2.66 -32.71 -8.70
N THR A 457 -3.57 -33.58 -8.29
CA THR A 457 -3.36 -35.00 -8.03
C THR A 457 -4.25 -35.82 -8.97
N THR A 458 -3.67 -36.79 -9.66
CA THR A 458 -4.43 -37.72 -10.52
C THR A 458 -4.79 -38.98 -9.74
N VAL A 459 -6.09 -39.26 -9.62
CA VAL A 459 -6.64 -40.47 -9.02
C VAL A 459 -6.92 -41.49 -10.12
N THR A 460 -6.39 -42.70 -9.95
CA THR A 460 -6.55 -43.80 -10.91
C THR A 460 -7.81 -44.63 -10.61
N PRO A 461 -8.37 -45.38 -11.58
CA PRO A 461 -9.50 -46.28 -11.31
C PRO A 461 -9.18 -47.32 -10.22
N SER A 462 -10.20 -47.73 -9.46
CA SER A 462 -10.02 -48.72 -8.40
C SER A 462 -9.48 -50.06 -8.95
N ASP A 463 -8.65 -50.76 -8.17
CA ASP A 463 -8.13 -52.08 -8.56
C ASP A 463 -9.27 -53.10 -8.82
N THR A 464 -10.45 -52.88 -8.24
CA THR A 464 -11.66 -53.69 -8.47
C THR A 464 -12.23 -53.53 -9.87
N GLU A 465 -12.11 -52.34 -10.48
CA GLU A 465 -12.51 -52.12 -11.88
C GLU A 465 -11.46 -52.62 -12.88
N ARG A 466 -10.25 -52.94 -12.40
CA ARG A 466 -9.17 -53.47 -13.23
C ARG A 466 -9.28 -54.98 -13.50
N PHE A 467 -10.21 -55.69 -12.84
CA PHE A 467 -10.38 -57.14 -12.89
C PHE A 467 -11.79 -57.63 -13.28
N THR A 468 -12.50 -56.96 -14.20
CA THR A 468 -13.84 -57.43 -14.62
C THR A 468 -13.96 -57.96 -16.05
N ASP A 469 -12.90 -58.47 -16.67
CA ASP A 469 -13.05 -59.33 -17.87
C ASP A 469 -12.17 -60.59 -17.74
N GLU A 470 -12.67 -61.58 -16.99
CA GLU A 470 -12.26 -62.98 -17.20
C GLU A 470 -13.04 -63.49 -18.43
N LEU A 471 -12.33 -63.81 -19.53
CA LEU A 471 -12.94 -64.48 -20.68
C LEU A 471 -13.56 -65.80 -20.21
N ALA A 472 -14.77 -66.10 -20.69
CA ALA A 472 -15.56 -67.28 -20.31
C ALA A 472 -14.92 -68.66 -20.60
N ASP A 473 -13.67 -68.71 -21.08
CA ASP A 473 -12.92 -69.96 -21.37
C ASP A 473 -11.73 -70.22 -20.43
N GLY A 474 -11.43 -69.35 -19.47
CA GLY A 474 -10.42 -69.57 -18.44
C GLY A 474 -8.96 -69.41 -18.89
N SER A 475 -8.69 -68.76 -20.03
CA SER A 475 -7.32 -68.39 -20.42
C SER A 475 -6.90 -67.04 -19.83
N LYS A 476 -5.67 -66.96 -19.28
CA LYS A 476 -5.06 -65.72 -18.79
C LYS A 476 -4.25 -65.06 -19.91
N PHE A 477 -4.40 -63.74 -20.09
CA PHE A 477 -3.49 -62.98 -20.96
C PHE A 477 -2.08 -62.98 -20.37
N ALA A 478 -1.08 -63.19 -21.24
CA ALA A 478 0.31 -62.95 -20.89
C ALA A 478 0.54 -61.44 -20.78
N ASN A 479 1.19 -61.00 -19.70
CA ASN A 479 1.55 -59.60 -19.45
C ASN A 479 2.35 -59.01 -20.63
N ASP A 480 1.70 -58.20 -21.46
CA ASP A 480 2.35 -57.25 -22.36
C ASP A 480 2.01 -55.83 -21.89
N PRO A 481 2.99 -55.00 -21.47
CA PRO A 481 2.75 -53.64 -20.98
C PRO A 481 2.35 -52.63 -22.07
N SER A 482 2.22 -53.01 -23.35
CA SER A 482 2.00 -52.08 -24.46
C SER A 482 0.56 -51.94 -24.98
N LEU A 483 -0.42 -52.62 -24.37
CA LEU A 483 -1.83 -52.56 -24.79
C LEU A 483 -2.66 -51.64 -23.89
N TYR A 484 -3.02 -50.46 -24.41
CA TYR A 484 -4.06 -49.60 -23.85
C TYR A 484 -5.39 -49.86 -24.59
N TYR A 485 -6.44 -50.24 -23.87
CA TYR A 485 -7.80 -50.32 -24.44
C TYR A 485 -8.48 -48.96 -24.37
N LYS A 486 -8.81 -48.39 -25.54
CA LYS A 486 -9.84 -47.35 -25.67
C LYS A 486 -11.19 -48.04 -25.88
N SER A 487 -12.17 -47.61 -25.10
CA SER A 487 -13.63 -47.76 -25.26
C SER A 487 -14.16 -48.59 -26.43
N LYS A 488 -15.00 -49.58 -26.11
CA LYS A 488 -15.94 -50.33 -26.97
C LYS A 488 -16.14 -49.75 -28.39
N GLU A 489 -15.39 -50.27 -29.36
CA GLU A 489 -15.79 -50.41 -30.77
C GLU A 489 -14.75 -51.30 -31.48
N PHE A 490 -15.20 -52.38 -32.12
CA PHE A 490 -14.34 -53.28 -32.90
C PHE A 490 -14.13 -52.69 -34.30
N VAL A 491 -12.89 -52.37 -34.66
CA VAL A 491 -12.49 -52.13 -36.05
C VAL A 491 -11.31 -53.03 -36.38
N HIS A 492 -11.47 -53.95 -37.33
CA HIS A 492 -10.37 -54.75 -37.84
C HIS A 492 -9.47 -53.93 -38.78
N ALA A 493 -8.17 -54.23 -38.77
CA ALA A 493 -7.13 -53.49 -39.48
C ALA A 493 -7.19 -53.57 -41.03
N ASP A 494 -8.23 -54.18 -41.63
CA ASP A 494 -8.49 -54.22 -43.07
C ASP A 494 -9.76 -53.47 -43.50
N GLY A 495 -10.49 -52.85 -42.57
CA GLY A 495 -11.53 -51.87 -42.88
C GLY A 495 -12.88 -52.42 -43.34
N SER A 496 -13.26 -53.66 -43.01
CA SER A 496 -14.66 -54.11 -43.17
C SER A 496 -15.46 -54.03 -41.87
N GLU A 497 -16.66 -53.45 -41.93
CA GLU A 497 -17.67 -53.47 -40.87
C GLU A 497 -18.60 -54.70 -41.07
N ASP A 498 -18.81 -55.52 -40.04
CA ASP A 498 -19.88 -56.51 -40.02
C ASP A 498 -21.17 -55.89 -39.45
N THR A 499 -22.27 -56.09 -40.17
CA THR A 499 -23.63 -55.58 -39.94
C THR A 499 -24.33 -56.11 -38.69
#